data_AF-A0AAN8FLV7-F1
#
_entry.id   AF-A0AAN8FLV7-F1
#
_cell.length_a   1.000
_cell.length_b   1.000
_cell.length_c   1.000
_cell.angle_alpha   90.00
_cell.angle_beta   90.00
_cell.angle_gamma   90.00
#
_symmetry.space_group_name_H-M   'P 1'
#
loop_
_entity.id
_entity.type
_entity.pdbx_description
1 polymer ?
#
loop_
_entity_poly.entity_id
_entity_poly.type
_entity_poly.pdbx_seq_one_letter_code
_entity_poly.pdbx_strand_id
1 'polypeptide(L)'
;MERLIFALTVIGATLACSPVPAIPPDFTGKGPDIAHVHLISNYAYETSKVQEYMGYFPQTKIEEYSKTVGDFWGLESEDNGGFFSYTFYIAKCECEKIKLWMNAILSQSQYFKDAKVDCYILLPPNIGPPPLPPD
;
A
#
# COMPACT_ATOMS: atom_id res chain seq x y z
N MET A 1 -38.91 -37.25 4.17
CA MET A 1 -38.25 -36.17 4.91
C MET A 1 -36.79 -36.56 5.09
N GLU A 2 -35.98 -36.35 4.04
CA GLU A 2 -34.54 -36.55 4.11
C GLU A 2 -33.88 -35.39 4.87
N ARG A 3 -33.17 -35.73 5.94
CA ARG A 3 -32.32 -34.80 6.69
C ARG A 3 -30.99 -34.68 5.95
N LEU A 4 -30.84 -33.61 5.17
CA LEU A 4 -29.56 -33.18 4.64
C LEU A 4 -28.70 -32.65 5.79
N ILE A 5 -27.74 -33.48 6.21
CA ILE A 5 -26.67 -33.08 7.11
C ILE A 5 -25.70 -32.24 6.27
N PHE A 6 -25.78 -30.91 6.42
CA PHE A 6 -24.74 -30.02 5.91
C PHE A 6 -23.49 -30.22 6.75
N ALA A 7 -22.55 -31.02 6.23
CA ALA A 7 -21.19 -31.06 6.74
C ALA A 7 -20.56 -29.68 6.50
N LEU A 8 -20.51 -28.85 7.53
CA LEU A 8 -19.67 -27.65 7.56
C LEU A 8 -18.21 -28.12 7.68
N THR A 9 -17.57 -28.35 6.55
CA THR A 9 -16.12 -28.28 6.48
C THR A 9 -15.72 -26.84 6.78
N VAL A 10 -15.24 -26.59 8.01
CA VAL A 10 -14.50 -25.37 8.33
C VAL A 10 -13.18 -25.46 7.57
N ILE A 11 -13.24 -25.12 6.29
CA ILE A 11 -12.05 -24.79 5.53
C ILE A 11 -11.57 -23.50 6.19
N GLY A 12 -10.54 -23.59 7.01
CA GLY A 12 -9.74 -22.43 7.39
C GLY A 12 -9.19 -21.86 6.10
N ALA A 13 -9.98 -21.00 5.45
CA ALA A 13 -9.54 -20.24 4.32
C ALA A 13 -8.39 -19.40 4.85
N THR A 14 -7.16 -19.82 4.53
CA THR A 14 -6.04 -18.90 4.51
C THR A 14 -6.52 -17.78 3.61
N LEU A 15 -6.86 -16.65 4.22
CA LEU A 15 -7.30 -15.41 3.62
C LEU A 15 -6.10 -14.81 2.88
N ALA A 16 -5.54 -15.56 1.94
CA ALA A 16 -4.41 -15.18 1.14
C ALA A 16 -4.82 -13.97 0.32
N CYS A 17 -4.05 -12.89 0.45
CA CYS A 17 -4.38 -11.59 -0.14
C CYS A 17 -4.73 -11.76 -1.63
N SER A 18 -5.91 -11.29 -2.02
CA SER A 18 -6.30 -11.23 -3.43
C SER A 18 -5.71 -9.98 -4.08
N PRO A 19 -5.55 -9.95 -5.42
CA PRO A 19 -5.14 -8.74 -6.12
C PRO A 19 -6.03 -7.55 -5.73
N VAL A 20 -5.41 -6.42 -5.40
CA VAL A 20 -6.14 -5.19 -5.13
C VAL A 20 -6.63 -4.56 -6.43
N PRO A 21 -7.53 -3.56 -6.40
CA PRO A 21 -7.90 -2.85 -7.61
C PRO A 21 -6.68 -2.22 -8.27
N ALA A 22 -6.55 -2.39 -9.58
CA ALA A 22 -5.54 -1.69 -10.36
C ALA A 22 -5.76 -0.17 -10.27
N ILE A 23 -4.68 0.59 -10.48
CA ILE A 23 -4.77 2.04 -10.52
C ILE A 23 -5.63 2.48 -11.72
N PRO A 24 -6.58 3.42 -11.54
CA PRO A 24 -7.36 4.00 -12.63
C PRO A 24 -6.47 4.54 -13.77
N PRO A 25 -6.81 4.34 -15.05
CA PRO A 25 -5.96 4.76 -16.18
C PRO A 25 -5.69 6.27 -16.23
N ASP A 26 -6.66 7.07 -15.79
CA ASP A 26 -6.57 8.53 -15.65
C ASP A 26 -5.62 8.97 -14.53
N PHE A 27 -5.21 8.05 -13.64
CA PHE A 27 -4.24 8.32 -12.59
C PHE A 27 -2.80 8.04 -13.05
N THR A 28 -2.59 7.61 -14.28
CA THR A 28 -1.23 7.43 -14.83
C THR A 28 -0.47 8.76 -14.85
N GLY A 29 0.86 8.69 -14.68
CA GLY A 29 1.74 9.86 -14.65
C GLY A 29 2.63 9.90 -13.41
N LYS A 30 3.82 10.49 -13.57
CA LYS A 30 4.79 10.68 -12.49
C LYS A 30 4.72 12.13 -12.01
N GLY A 31 4.83 12.33 -10.70
CA GLY A 31 4.85 13.64 -10.06
C GLY A 31 6.15 13.90 -9.29
N PRO A 32 6.26 15.06 -8.62
CA PRO A 32 7.43 15.42 -7.84
C PRO A 32 7.44 14.81 -6.43
N ASP A 33 6.43 14.02 -6.05
CA ASP A 33 6.26 13.59 -4.66
C ASP A 33 6.92 12.23 -4.39
N ILE A 34 7.14 11.97 -3.10
CA ILE A 34 7.27 10.65 -2.51
C ILE A 34 6.08 10.43 -1.58
N ALA A 35 5.38 9.32 -1.76
CA ALA A 35 4.37 8.84 -0.83
C ALA A 35 4.97 7.74 0.05
N HIS A 36 4.90 7.90 1.37
CA HIS A 36 5.13 6.81 2.33
C HIS A 36 3.76 6.27 2.76
N VAL A 37 3.51 5.01 2.45
CA VAL A 37 2.22 4.36 2.66
C VAL A 37 2.34 3.42 3.85
N HIS A 38 1.40 3.52 4.78
CA HIS A 38 1.11 2.54 5.81
C HIS A 38 -0.22 1.88 5.47
N LEU A 39 -0.20 0.61 5.08
CA LEU A 39 -1.40 -0.14 4.70
C LEU A 39 -1.72 -1.17 5.78
N ILE A 40 -2.74 -0.87 6.57
CA ILE A 40 -3.05 -1.59 7.82
C ILE A 40 -4.00 -2.74 7.52
N SER A 41 -3.58 -3.95 7.85
CA SER A 41 -4.37 -5.16 7.63
C SER A 41 -5.37 -5.43 8.74
N ASN A 42 -6.27 -6.38 8.50
CA ASN A 42 -7.18 -6.94 9.51
C ASN A 42 -6.51 -7.98 10.43
N TYR A 43 -5.23 -8.30 10.22
CA TYR A 43 -4.50 -9.26 11.04
C TYR A 43 -3.91 -8.58 12.27
N ALA A 44 -3.99 -9.27 13.41
CA ALA A 44 -3.24 -8.88 14.59
C ALA A 44 -1.73 -8.98 14.29
N TYR A 45 -0.94 -8.05 14.84
CA TYR A 45 0.50 -8.12 14.74
C TYR A 45 1.02 -9.27 15.63
N GLU A 46 1.63 -10.26 15.00
CA GLU A 46 2.29 -11.38 15.67
C GLU A 46 3.70 -11.53 15.12
N THR A 47 4.72 -11.34 15.97
CA THR A 47 6.14 -11.36 15.55
C THR A 47 6.53 -12.68 14.87
N SER A 48 5.96 -13.80 15.30
CA SER A 48 6.19 -15.13 14.71
C SER A 48 5.60 -15.31 13.31
N LYS A 49 4.65 -14.46 12.90
CA LYS A 49 3.95 -14.54 11.61
C LYS A 49 4.38 -13.45 10.63
N VAL A 50 5.28 -12.54 11.00
CA VAL A 50 5.74 -11.44 10.14
C VAL A 50 6.22 -11.96 8.78
N GLN A 51 7.04 -13.02 8.75
CA GLN A 51 7.54 -13.57 7.48
C GLN A 51 6.43 -14.17 6.61
N GLU A 52 5.44 -14.81 7.24
CA GLU A 52 4.26 -15.35 6.55
C GLU A 52 3.44 -14.22 5.93
N TYR A 53 3.13 -13.18 6.72
CA TYR A 53 2.36 -12.03 6.25
C TYR A 53 3.09 -11.24 5.16
N MET A 54 4.39 -11.01 5.30
CA MET A 54 5.20 -10.41 4.22
C MET A 54 5.16 -11.24 2.93
N GLY A 55 5.07 -12.57 3.03
CA GLY A 55 4.89 -13.47 1.89
C GLY A 55 3.54 -13.32 1.16
N TYR A 56 2.55 -12.67 1.77
CA TYR A 56 1.26 -12.38 1.13
C TYR A 56 1.29 -11.11 0.28
N PHE A 57 2.24 -10.19 0.52
CA PHE A 57 2.29 -8.90 -0.19
C PHE A 57 2.34 -9.04 -1.72
N PRO A 58 3.14 -9.92 -2.34
CA PRO A 58 3.18 -10.03 -3.80
C PRO A 58 1.84 -10.40 -4.44
N GLN A 59 0.96 -11.08 -3.71
CA GLN A 59 -0.35 -11.51 -4.20
C GLN A 59 -1.32 -10.32 -4.35
N THR A 60 -1.07 -9.23 -3.63
CA THR A 60 -1.83 -7.97 -3.74
C THR A 60 -1.63 -7.28 -5.08
N LYS A 61 -0.51 -7.53 -5.78
CA LYS A 61 -0.05 -6.80 -6.98
C LYS A 61 0.18 -5.29 -6.79
N ILE A 62 0.27 -4.79 -5.56
CA ILE A 62 0.52 -3.36 -5.29
C ILE A 62 1.81 -2.88 -5.96
N GLU A 63 2.92 -3.61 -5.80
CA GLU A 63 4.18 -3.26 -6.46
C GLU A 63 4.04 -3.24 -7.99
N GLU A 64 3.36 -4.22 -8.58
CA GLU A 64 3.12 -4.25 -10.02
C GLU A 64 2.31 -3.04 -10.49
N TYR A 65 1.19 -2.74 -9.83
CA TYR A 65 0.29 -1.67 -10.21
C TYR A 65 0.85 -0.27 -9.96
N SER A 66 1.68 -0.10 -8.93
CA SER A 66 2.33 1.18 -8.63
C SER A 66 3.26 1.68 -9.74
N LYS A 67 3.77 0.80 -10.61
CA LYS A 67 4.69 1.16 -11.72
C LYS A 67 4.10 2.18 -12.69
N THR A 68 2.77 2.32 -12.74
CA THR A 68 2.08 3.27 -13.61
C THR A 68 2.05 4.70 -13.04
N VAL A 69 2.31 4.86 -11.74
CA VAL A 69 2.23 6.14 -11.01
C VAL A 69 3.51 6.52 -10.28
N GLY A 70 4.48 5.62 -10.18
CA GLY A 70 5.75 5.90 -9.51
C GLY A 70 6.66 4.69 -9.39
N ASP A 71 7.75 4.89 -8.66
CA ASP A 71 8.79 3.91 -8.42
C ASP A 71 8.60 3.34 -7.00
N PHE A 72 8.20 2.06 -6.90
CA PHE A 72 8.00 1.36 -5.62
C PHE A 72 9.33 0.93 -4.99
N TRP A 73 9.47 1.10 -3.67
CA TRP A 73 10.61 0.57 -2.93
C TRP A 73 10.34 0.52 -1.41
N GLY A 74 11.27 -0.08 -0.66
CA GLY A 74 11.29 -0.02 0.80
C GLY A 74 10.12 -0.74 1.47
N LEU A 75 9.70 -1.89 0.94
CA LEU A 75 8.67 -2.72 1.56
C LEU A 75 9.16 -3.28 2.90
N GLU A 76 8.46 -2.92 3.96
CA GLU A 76 8.71 -3.34 5.33
C GLU A 76 7.38 -3.67 6.04
N SER A 77 7.47 -4.05 7.31
CA SER A 77 6.32 -4.30 8.18
C SER A 77 6.47 -3.58 9.51
N GLU A 78 5.36 -3.15 10.10
CA GLU A 78 5.32 -2.58 11.44
C GLU A 78 4.12 -3.08 12.24
N ASP A 79 4.19 -2.90 13.56
CA ASP A 79 3.02 -2.98 14.45
C ASP A 79 2.33 -1.62 14.48
N ASN A 80 1.11 -1.55 13.95
CA ASN A 80 0.29 -0.36 13.96
C ASN A 80 -0.94 -0.57 14.85
N GLY A 81 -0.81 -0.24 16.13
CA GLY A 81 -1.90 -0.35 17.10
C GLY A 81 -2.37 -1.78 17.35
N GLY A 82 -1.47 -2.76 17.30
CA GLY A 82 -1.75 -4.18 17.45
C GLY A 82 -2.13 -4.89 16.15
N PHE A 83 -2.07 -4.20 15.00
CA PHE A 83 -2.36 -4.76 13.69
C PHE A 83 -1.10 -4.79 12.82
N PHE A 84 -0.99 -5.84 11.99
CA PHE A 84 0.07 -5.93 11.01
C PHE A 84 -0.14 -4.90 9.90
N SER A 85 0.87 -4.08 9.65
CA SER A 85 0.85 -3.04 8.61
C SER A 85 2.01 -3.24 7.64
N TYR A 86 1.73 -3.13 6.35
CA TYR A 86 2.77 -3.02 5.33
C TYR A 86 3.17 -1.56 5.18
N THR A 87 4.47 -1.28 5.20
CA THR A 87 4.99 0.05 4.92
C THR A 87 5.82 0.03 3.65
N PHE A 88 5.68 1.03 2.80
CA PHE A 88 6.45 1.15 1.56
C PHE A 88 6.42 2.57 1.01
N TYR A 89 7.32 2.83 0.07
CA TYR A 89 7.43 4.11 -0.61
C TYR A 89 7.05 4.01 -2.08
N ILE A 90 6.43 5.06 -2.60
CA ILE A 90 6.24 5.29 -4.03
C ILE A 90 6.87 6.64 -4.35
N ALA A 91 8.03 6.64 -5.01
CA ALA A 91 8.73 7.85 -5.43
C ALA A 91 8.28 8.31 -6.82
N LYS A 92 8.50 9.59 -7.12
CA LYS A 92 8.09 10.23 -8.39
C LYS A 92 6.61 10.04 -8.67
N CYS A 93 5.77 10.17 -7.65
CA CYS A 93 4.33 10.04 -7.75
C CYS A 93 3.63 11.39 -7.60
N GLU A 94 2.33 11.39 -7.87
CA GLU A 94 1.42 12.45 -7.43
C GLU A 94 0.70 11.94 -6.18
N CYS A 95 0.98 12.54 -5.02
CA CYS A 95 0.56 11.92 -3.76
C CYS A 95 -0.97 11.79 -3.61
N GLU A 96 -1.73 12.75 -4.16
CA GLU A 96 -3.20 12.70 -4.16
C GLU A 96 -3.75 11.48 -4.91
N LYS A 97 -3.08 11.06 -6.00
CA LYS A 97 -3.47 9.83 -6.72
C LYS A 97 -3.20 8.58 -5.90
N ILE A 98 -2.11 8.55 -5.14
CA ILE A 98 -1.81 7.45 -4.21
C ILE A 98 -2.87 7.36 -3.12
N LYS A 99 -3.27 8.49 -2.51
CA LYS A 99 -4.36 8.53 -1.52
C LYS A 99 -5.67 7.98 -2.08
N LEU A 100 -6.07 8.43 -3.26
CA LEU A 100 -7.29 7.95 -3.92
C LEU A 100 -7.22 6.46 -4.23
N TRP A 101 -6.06 5.96 -4.68
CA TRP A 101 -5.86 4.54 -4.90
C TRP A 101 -5.94 3.73 -3.60
N MET A 102 -5.31 4.17 -2.51
CA MET A 102 -5.41 3.50 -1.22
C MET A 102 -6.87 3.43 -0.74
N ASN A 103 -7.64 4.52 -0.87
CA ASN A 103 -9.07 4.51 -0.55
C ASN A 103 -9.85 3.48 -1.40
N ALA A 104 -9.52 3.34 -2.68
CA ALA A 104 -10.12 2.31 -3.53
C ALA A 104 -9.78 0.89 -3.05
N ILE A 105 -8.53 0.65 -2.63
CA ILE A 105 -8.11 -0.63 -2.02
C ILE A 105 -8.96 -0.91 -0.76
N LEU A 106 -9.09 0.06 0.15
CA LEU A 106 -9.87 -0.12 1.38
C LEU A 106 -11.35 -0.43 1.11
N SER A 107 -11.93 0.17 0.08
CA SER A 107 -13.34 -0.07 -0.27
C SER A 107 -13.61 -1.45 -0.87
N GLN A 108 -12.60 -2.11 -1.44
CA GLN A 108 -12.76 -3.36 -2.21
C GLN A 108 -12.04 -4.56 -1.59
N SER A 109 -11.10 -4.32 -0.69
CA SER A 109 -10.34 -5.38 -0.02
C SER A 109 -10.93 -5.68 1.35
N GLN A 110 -11.21 -6.95 1.61
CA GLN A 110 -11.53 -7.45 2.95
C GLN A 110 -10.29 -7.63 3.84
N TYR A 111 -9.09 -7.44 3.30
CA TYR A 111 -7.82 -7.68 4.02
C TYR A 111 -7.28 -6.44 4.72
N PHE A 112 -7.69 -5.26 4.27
CA PHE A 112 -7.21 -3.97 4.77
C PHE A 112 -8.35 -3.21 5.42
N LYS A 113 -8.05 -2.56 6.54
CA LYS A 113 -9.02 -1.76 7.30
C LYS A 113 -8.75 -0.28 7.24
N ASP A 114 -7.49 0.09 7.03
CA ASP A 114 -7.09 1.49 7.04
C ASP A 114 -5.80 1.69 6.25
N ALA A 115 -5.56 2.93 5.83
CA ALA A 115 -4.35 3.32 5.13
C ALA A 115 -4.00 4.77 5.46
N LYS A 116 -2.72 5.01 5.78
CA LYS A 116 -2.15 6.34 5.94
C LYS A 116 -1.16 6.59 4.82
N VAL A 117 -1.23 7.78 4.21
CA VAL A 117 -0.29 8.20 3.16
C VAL A 117 0.34 9.52 3.57
N ASP A 118 1.62 9.48 3.93
CA ASP A 118 2.43 10.66 4.21
C ASP A 118 3.14 11.12 2.93
N CYS A 119 2.97 12.39 2.56
CA CYS A 119 3.49 12.96 1.32
C CYS A 119 4.70 13.85 1.59
N TYR A 120 5.76 13.68 0.79
CA TYR A 120 6.95 14.51 0.81
C TYR A 120 7.23 15.04 -0.59
N ILE A 121 7.61 16.31 -0.71
CA ILE A 121 8.01 16.89 -2.00
C ILE A 121 9.49 16.57 -2.22
N LEU A 122 9.85 16.01 -3.37
CA LEU A 122 11.24 16.06 -3.86
C LEU A 122 11.53 17.50 -4.29
N LEU A 123 11.81 18.37 -3.32
CA LEU A 123 12.38 19.67 -3.67
C LEU A 123 13.71 19.38 -4.39
N PRO A 124 13.97 19.99 -5.56
CA PRO A 124 15.31 19.95 -6.11
C PRO A 124 16.27 20.50 -5.03
N PRO A 125 17.50 19.95 -4.92
CA PRO A 125 18.47 20.46 -3.97
C PRO A 125 18.61 21.97 -4.21
N ASN A 126 18.35 22.76 -3.17
CA ASN A 126 18.38 24.22 -3.13
C ASN A 126 19.18 24.83 -4.29
N ILE A 127 18.50 25.40 -5.28
CA ILE A 127 19.13 26.43 -6.12
C ILE A 127 19.38 27.57 -5.15
N GLY A 128 20.64 27.78 -4.76
CA GLY A 128 21.05 28.86 -3.88
C GLY A 128 20.54 30.22 -4.39
N PRO A 129 20.51 31.25 -3.52
CA PRO A 129 20.07 32.58 -3.94
C PRO A 129 20.82 33.01 -5.21
N PRO A 130 20.15 33.70 -6.15
CA PRO A 130 20.77 34.15 -7.39
C PRO A 130 22.05 34.94 -7.07
N PRO A 131 23.12 34.79 -7.87
CA PRO A 131 24.35 35.54 -7.64
C PRO A 131 24.02 37.04 -7.61
N LEU A 132 24.52 37.72 -6.57
CA LEU A 132 24.40 39.17 -6.45
C LEU A 132 25.01 39.83 -7.70
N PRO A 133 24.39 40.90 -8.23
CA PRO A 133 24.96 41.63 -9.35
C PRO A 133 26.36 42.15 -8.98
N PRO A 134 27.31 42.17 -9.94
CA PRO A 134 28.64 42.72 -9.68
C PRO A 134 28.54 44.22 -9.38
N ASP A 135 29.29 44.66 -8.38
CA ASP A 135 29.51 46.09 -8.04
C ASP A 135 30.20 46.85 -9.19
#